data_AF-A0A6L3F7U2-F1
#
_entry.id   AF-A0A6L3F7U2-F1
#
_cell.length_a   1.000
_cell.length_b   1.000
_cell.length_c   1.000
_cell.angle_alpha   90.00
_cell.angle_beta   90.00
_cell.angle_gamma   90.00
#
_symmetry.space_group_name_H-M   'P 1'
#
loop_
_entity.id
_entity.type
_entity.pdbx_description
1 polymer ?
#
loop_
_entity_poly.entity_id
_entity_poly.type
_entity_poly.pdbx_seq_one_letter_code
_entity_poly.pdbx_strand_id
1 'polypeptide(L)'
;MTKFNNDAVMDAALDEIIDNANELNICSVAPTTRTEAITTYMLADVVINSGDFTKADGDTSGRKATVAAQNGVTVDNSGMGTHVAITDATRLLHVTEMGTVRQNTAQAGGASTITLDASASAVDDEYNDMAITIVSGTGAGQTRYISDYVGSTKVATVGSAWSTQPDATSVFRIYGTALTATGTVNVPAYDIEIEDPA
;
A
#
# COMPACT_ATOMS: atom_id res chain seq x y z
N MET A 1 24.47 -25.01 5.68
CA MET A 1 25.36 -24.23 6.56
C MET A 1 24.47 -23.27 7.32
N THR A 2 24.54 -23.24 8.64
CA THR A 2 23.78 -22.27 9.44
C THR A 2 24.34 -20.87 9.19
N LYS A 3 23.46 -19.93 8.83
CA LYS A 3 23.75 -18.49 8.81
C LYS A 3 22.96 -17.84 9.95
N PHE A 4 23.46 -16.70 10.44
CA PHE A 4 22.87 -15.97 11.56
C PHE A 4 23.38 -14.53 11.55
N ASN A 5 22.46 -13.58 11.60
CA ASN A 5 22.74 -12.20 11.98
C ASN A 5 22.22 -11.96 13.40
N ASN A 6 23.04 -11.34 14.24
CA ASN A 6 22.57 -10.90 15.54
C ASN A 6 21.60 -9.72 15.38
N ASP A 7 20.59 -9.67 16.23
CA ASP A 7 19.60 -8.61 16.37
C ASP A 7 20.17 -7.19 16.29
N ALA A 8 21.29 -6.89 16.95
CA ALA A 8 21.89 -5.56 16.92
C ALA A 8 22.35 -5.16 15.50
N VAL A 9 22.74 -6.12 14.66
CA VAL A 9 23.11 -5.86 13.26
C VAL A 9 21.87 -5.55 12.43
N MET A 10 20.78 -6.27 12.66
CA MET A 10 19.51 -6.04 11.96
C MET A 10 18.85 -4.73 12.43
N ASP A 11 18.93 -4.43 13.72
CA ASP A 11 18.50 -3.17 14.30
C ASP A 11 19.29 -1.99 13.74
N ALA A 12 20.60 -2.12 13.50
CA ALA A 12 21.38 -1.04 12.89
C ALA A 12 20.89 -0.68 11.48
N ALA A 13 20.38 -1.65 10.71
CA ALA A 13 19.77 -1.38 9.40
C ALA A 13 18.42 -0.66 9.53
N LEU A 14 17.63 -1.01 10.54
CA LEU A 14 16.38 -0.29 10.86
C LEU A 14 16.68 1.12 11.37
N ASP A 15 17.71 1.28 12.20
CA ASP A 15 18.13 2.57 12.77
C ASP A 15 18.57 3.54 11.68
N GLU A 16 19.17 3.07 10.57
CA GLU A 16 19.46 3.92 9.40
C GLU A 16 18.19 4.58 8.83
N ILE A 17 17.04 3.89 8.87
CA ILE A 17 15.76 4.47 8.45
C ILE A 17 15.19 5.36 9.54
N ILE A 18 15.13 4.86 10.78
CA ILE A 18 14.48 5.52 11.93
C ILE A 18 15.15 6.86 12.25
N ASP A 19 16.48 6.88 12.33
CA ASP A 19 17.23 8.06 12.78
C ASP A 19 17.32 9.15 11.70
N ASN A 20 17.16 8.78 10.42
CA ASN A 20 17.26 9.71 9.30
C ASN A 20 15.90 10.09 8.69
N ALA A 21 14.79 9.44 9.08
CA ALA A 21 13.46 9.75 8.57
C ALA A 21 13.08 11.22 8.85
N ASN A 22 12.65 11.92 7.80
CA ASN A 22 12.22 13.32 7.87
C ASN A 22 10.79 13.50 7.37
N GLU A 23 10.43 12.82 6.27
CA GLU A 23 9.12 12.94 5.62
C GLU A 23 8.60 11.56 5.23
N LEU A 24 7.30 11.36 5.42
CA LEU A 24 6.53 10.26 4.84
C LEU A 24 5.66 10.83 3.73
N ASN A 25 5.79 10.28 2.52
CA ASN A 25 5.16 10.76 1.31
C ASN A 25 4.23 9.68 0.75
N ILE A 26 2.98 10.04 0.47
CA ILE A 26 2.05 9.19 -0.27
C ILE A 26 2.25 9.46 -1.75
N CYS A 27 2.58 8.40 -2.50
CA CYS A 27 2.98 8.48 -3.90
C CYS A 27 1.98 7.77 -4.81
N SER A 28 1.83 8.30 -6.02
CA SER A 28 0.96 7.73 -7.06
C SER A 28 1.45 6.43 -7.68
N VAL A 29 2.76 6.16 -7.55
CA VAL A 29 3.48 4.97 -8.00
C VAL A 29 4.73 4.83 -7.13
N ALA A 30 5.36 3.65 -7.12
CA ALA A 30 6.62 3.42 -6.43
C ALA A 30 7.70 4.43 -6.90
N PRO A 31 8.15 5.37 -6.04
CA PRO A 31 9.30 6.20 -6.38
C PRO A 31 10.59 5.37 -6.31
N THR A 32 11.56 5.69 -7.15
CA THR A 32 12.91 5.09 -7.14
C THR A 32 13.97 6.08 -6.67
N THR A 33 13.59 7.35 -6.52
CA THR A 33 14.45 8.44 -6.06
C THR A 33 13.71 9.35 -5.08
N ARG A 34 14.45 10.13 -4.28
CA ARG A 34 13.85 11.14 -3.39
C ARG A 34 13.03 12.16 -4.17
N THR A 35 13.56 12.66 -5.30
CA THR A 35 12.88 13.65 -6.14
C THR A 35 11.53 13.14 -6.61
N GLU A 36 11.44 11.88 -7.03
CA GLU A 36 10.16 11.29 -7.40
C GLU A 36 9.17 11.24 -6.22
N ALA A 37 9.66 10.86 -5.03
CA ALA A 37 8.82 10.74 -3.84
C ALA A 37 8.25 12.08 -3.37
N ILE A 38 9.03 13.16 -3.43
CA ILE A 38 8.66 14.47 -2.87
C ILE A 38 8.14 15.49 -3.91
N THR A 39 8.20 15.18 -5.21
CA THR A 39 7.66 16.10 -6.24
C THR A 39 6.90 15.36 -7.34
N THR A 40 7.55 14.47 -8.09
CA THR A 40 6.96 13.90 -9.32
C THR A 40 5.71 13.07 -9.06
N TYR A 41 5.73 12.25 -8.00
CA TYR A 41 4.64 11.32 -7.68
C TYR A 41 3.92 11.66 -6.37
N MET A 42 4.38 12.69 -5.65
CA MET A 42 3.86 13.10 -4.35
C MET A 42 2.39 13.56 -4.44
N LEU A 43 1.55 12.97 -3.60
CA LEU A 43 0.14 13.36 -3.45
C LEU A 43 -0.13 14.03 -2.10
N ALA A 44 0.58 13.61 -1.06
CA ALA A 44 0.49 14.12 0.29
C ALA A 44 1.78 13.81 1.03
N ASP A 45 2.17 14.66 1.97
CA ASP A 45 3.32 14.44 2.83
C ASP A 45 3.04 14.79 4.30
N VAL A 46 3.80 14.18 5.19
CA VAL A 46 3.81 14.48 6.62
C VAL A 46 5.22 14.38 7.16
N VAL A 47 5.58 15.33 8.02
CA VAL A 47 6.84 15.29 8.75
C VAL A 47 6.78 14.16 9.78
N ILE A 48 7.75 13.27 9.75
CA ILE A 48 7.95 12.20 10.73
C ILE A 48 9.36 12.25 11.30
N ASN A 49 9.58 11.61 12.43
CA ASN A 49 10.89 11.51 13.06
C ASN A 49 11.04 10.15 13.76
N SER A 50 12.16 9.94 14.47
CA SER A 50 12.43 8.67 15.15
C SER A 50 11.39 8.27 16.20
N GLY A 51 10.62 9.22 16.74
CA GLY A 51 9.50 8.97 17.64
C GLY A 51 8.28 8.30 16.99
N ASP A 52 8.21 8.29 15.65
CA ASP A 52 7.14 7.63 14.89
C ASP A 52 7.41 6.13 14.66
N PHE A 53 8.50 5.58 15.21
CA PHE A 53 8.90 4.19 15.01
C PHE A 53 9.00 3.43 16.32
N THR A 54 8.59 2.16 16.31
CA THR A 54 8.77 1.23 17.44
C THR A 54 9.42 -0.05 16.95
N LYS A 55 10.58 -0.40 17.50
CA LYS A 55 11.27 -1.66 17.18
C LYS A 55 10.65 -2.85 17.92
N ALA A 56 10.59 -3.99 17.24
CA ALA A 56 10.17 -5.27 17.80
C ALA A 56 10.89 -6.44 17.12
N ASP A 57 10.62 -7.66 17.58
CA ASP A 57 11.04 -8.88 16.90
C ASP A 57 10.20 -9.08 15.63
N GLY A 58 10.80 -9.65 14.58
CA GLY A 58 10.07 -10.02 13.37
C GLY A 58 9.02 -11.13 13.62
N ASP A 59 8.01 -11.25 12.75
CA ASP A 59 6.90 -12.20 12.97
C ASP A 59 7.33 -13.67 12.88
N THR A 60 8.33 -13.97 12.05
CA THR A 60 8.89 -15.32 11.87
C THR A 60 10.38 -15.38 12.20
N SER A 61 11.14 -14.37 11.75
CA SER A 61 12.57 -14.20 12.00
C SER A 61 12.95 -12.72 11.85
N GLY A 62 14.17 -12.37 12.25
CA GLY A 62 14.70 -11.03 12.04
C GLY A 62 14.16 -9.97 13.00
N ARG A 63 14.24 -8.70 12.58
CA ARG A 63 13.79 -7.53 13.36
C ARG A 63 12.86 -6.66 12.53
N LYS A 64 11.93 -5.97 13.20
CA LYS A 64 11.01 -5.03 12.57
C LYS A 64 11.03 -3.66 13.24
N ALA A 65 10.63 -2.65 12.47
CA ALA A 65 10.25 -1.33 12.98
C ALA A 65 8.83 -1.01 12.50
N THR A 66 7.91 -0.85 13.45
CA THR A 66 6.54 -0.41 13.18
C THR A 66 6.54 1.11 13.01
N VAL A 67 6.13 1.58 11.83
CA VAL A 67 5.81 2.98 11.56
C VAL A 67 4.42 3.24 12.13
N ALA A 68 4.31 4.24 13.01
CA ALA A 68 3.04 4.64 13.61
C ALA A 68 2.09 5.21 12.55
N ALA A 69 0.78 5.03 12.78
CA ALA A 69 -0.24 5.56 11.89
C ALA A 69 -0.18 7.10 11.81
N GLN A 70 -0.20 7.63 10.59
CA GLN A 70 -0.25 9.06 10.33
C GLN A 70 -1.67 9.44 9.92
N ASN A 71 -2.38 10.15 10.79
CA ASN A 71 -3.80 10.44 10.61
C ASN A 71 -4.02 11.90 10.18
N GLY A 72 -4.97 12.11 9.27
CA GLY A 72 -5.35 13.45 8.84
C GLY A 72 -4.27 14.18 8.03
N VAL A 73 -3.43 13.43 7.31
CA VAL A 73 -2.40 14.00 6.42
C VAL A 73 -3.12 14.78 5.32
N THR A 74 -2.70 16.03 5.10
CA THR A 74 -3.33 16.90 4.09
C THR A 74 -2.86 16.46 2.70
N VAL A 75 -3.80 16.43 1.75
CA VAL A 75 -3.49 16.09 0.35
C VAL A 75 -3.18 17.36 -0.43
N ASP A 76 -2.00 17.41 -1.05
CA ASP A 76 -1.56 18.52 -1.89
C ASP A 76 -1.97 18.35 -3.36
N ASN A 77 -1.81 17.13 -3.88
CA ASN A 77 -2.13 16.80 -5.27
C ASN A 77 -3.16 15.68 -5.34
N SER A 78 -4.15 15.83 -6.22
CA SER A 78 -5.11 14.77 -6.49
C SER A 78 -4.46 13.64 -7.30
N GLY A 79 -4.81 12.40 -6.99
CA GLY A 79 -4.29 11.22 -7.68
C GLY A 79 -4.61 9.94 -6.92
N MET A 80 -4.16 8.79 -7.40
CA MET A 80 -4.32 7.53 -6.67
C MET A 80 -3.12 7.29 -5.76
N GLY A 81 -3.27 7.39 -4.44
CA GLY A 81 -2.24 6.98 -3.50
C GLY A 81 -2.11 5.46 -3.47
N THR A 82 -0.98 4.94 -3.93
CA THR A 82 -0.71 3.50 -3.96
C THR A 82 0.51 3.09 -3.16
N HIS A 83 1.44 4.02 -2.92
CA HIS A 83 2.70 3.77 -2.23
C HIS A 83 2.93 4.78 -1.12
N VAL A 84 3.69 4.35 -0.12
CA VAL A 84 4.24 5.20 0.94
C VAL A 84 5.75 5.17 0.84
N ALA A 85 6.38 6.34 0.88
CA ALA A 85 7.81 6.51 0.80
C ALA A 85 8.33 7.33 1.98
N ILE A 86 9.37 6.83 2.66
CA ILE A 86 10.08 7.58 3.69
C ILE A 86 11.36 8.16 3.09
N THR A 87 11.59 9.45 3.31
CA THR A 87 12.76 10.17 2.82
C THR A 87 13.48 10.89 3.96
N ASP A 88 14.81 11.03 3.82
CA ASP A 88 15.58 12.03 4.55
C ASP A 88 15.69 13.33 3.73
N ALA A 89 16.54 14.26 4.14
CA ALA A 89 16.78 15.53 3.43
C ALA A 89 17.33 15.37 1.99
N THR A 90 17.91 14.21 1.66
CA THR A 90 18.72 13.96 0.47
C THR A 90 18.46 12.61 -0.23
N ARG A 91 17.93 11.60 0.47
CA ARG A 91 17.76 10.21 0.00
C ARG A 91 16.33 9.72 0.17
N LEU A 92 16.01 8.71 -0.63
CA LEU A 92 14.88 7.82 -0.44
C LEU A 92 15.34 6.66 0.46
N LEU A 93 14.68 6.46 1.59
CA LEU A 93 15.08 5.47 2.59
C LEU A 93 14.28 4.17 2.49
N HIS A 94 12.96 4.30 2.28
CA HIS A 94 12.07 3.16 2.25
C HIS A 94 10.88 3.45 1.32
N VAL A 95 10.40 2.41 0.64
CA VAL A 95 9.18 2.45 -0.17
C VAL A 95 8.41 1.17 0.07
N THR A 96 7.11 1.29 0.28
CA THR A 96 6.19 0.17 0.35
C THR A 96 4.87 0.51 -0.33
N GLU A 97 4.11 -0.51 -0.72
CA GLU A 97 2.73 -0.32 -1.15
C GLU A 97 1.86 -0.01 0.07
N MET A 98 0.78 0.74 -0.15
CA MET A 98 -0.25 0.90 0.88
C MET A 98 -0.85 -0.46 1.26
N GLY A 99 -1.23 -0.58 2.53
CA GLY A 99 -1.76 -1.82 3.11
C GLY A 99 -2.96 -2.39 2.33
N THR A 100 -3.05 -3.71 2.30
CA THR A 100 -4.18 -4.43 1.72
C THR A 100 -5.46 -4.13 2.51
N VAL A 101 -6.46 -3.57 1.83
CA VAL A 101 -7.80 -3.43 2.37
C VAL A 101 -8.57 -4.74 2.24
N ARG A 102 -8.40 -5.43 1.10
CA ARG A 102 -9.03 -6.73 0.86
C ARG A 102 -8.23 -7.59 -0.10
N GLN A 103 -8.19 -8.90 0.11
CA GLN A 103 -7.68 -9.83 -0.88
C GLN A 103 -8.40 -11.18 -0.77
N ASN A 104 -8.85 -11.72 -1.90
CA ASN A 104 -9.42 -13.06 -2.00
C ASN A 104 -9.58 -13.49 -3.47
N THR A 105 -10.18 -14.66 -3.72
CA THR A 105 -10.56 -15.11 -5.06
C THR A 105 -11.93 -14.56 -5.46
N ALA A 106 -12.02 -13.97 -6.65
CA ALA A 106 -13.26 -13.46 -7.23
C ALA A 106 -14.29 -14.58 -7.46
N GLN A 107 -15.57 -14.23 -7.48
CA GLN A 107 -16.66 -15.14 -7.85
C GLN A 107 -16.89 -15.16 -9.36
N ALA A 108 -16.67 -14.03 -10.04
CA ALA A 108 -16.85 -13.84 -11.47
C ALA A 108 -16.25 -12.50 -11.89
N GLY A 109 -16.25 -12.22 -13.20
CA GLY A 109 -15.94 -10.90 -13.73
C GLY A 109 -16.60 -10.65 -15.08
N GLY A 110 -16.56 -9.39 -15.49
CA GLY A 110 -17.05 -8.91 -16.78
C GLY A 110 -16.07 -7.92 -17.39
N ALA A 111 -16.45 -7.27 -18.49
CA ALA A 111 -15.57 -6.32 -19.19
C ALA A 111 -15.07 -5.18 -18.30
N SER A 112 -15.94 -4.62 -17.46
CA SER A 112 -15.63 -3.52 -16.53
C SER A 112 -16.06 -3.82 -15.10
N THR A 113 -16.19 -5.10 -14.75
CA THR A 113 -16.64 -5.51 -13.42
C THR A 113 -15.86 -6.69 -12.91
N ILE A 114 -15.83 -6.83 -11.59
CA ILE A 114 -15.38 -8.02 -10.89
C ILE A 114 -16.31 -8.25 -9.71
N THR A 115 -16.82 -9.47 -9.58
CA THR A 115 -17.63 -9.86 -8.42
C THR A 115 -16.66 -10.39 -7.38
N LEU A 116 -16.50 -9.65 -6.28
CA LEU A 116 -15.61 -10.00 -5.19
C LEU A 116 -16.09 -11.26 -4.48
N ASP A 117 -15.25 -11.82 -3.61
CA ASP A 117 -15.61 -13.01 -2.84
C ASP A 117 -16.81 -12.79 -1.91
N ALA A 118 -17.45 -13.88 -1.50
CA ALA A 118 -18.69 -13.84 -0.71
C ALA A 118 -18.55 -13.11 0.65
N SER A 119 -17.33 -13.03 1.21
CA SER A 119 -17.08 -12.35 2.49
C SER A 119 -16.79 -10.85 2.35
N ALA A 120 -16.90 -10.29 1.14
CA ALA A 120 -16.72 -8.85 0.92
C ALA A 120 -17.83 -8.03 1.60
N SER A 121 -17.50 -6.80 2.00
CA SER A 121 -18.40 -5.86 2.65
C SER A 121 -19.80 -5.83 2.03
N ALA A 122 -20.83 -5.79 2.88
CA ALA A 122 -22.22 -5.62 2.46
C ALA A 122 -22.66 -4.16 2.36
N VAL A 123 -21.73 -3.24 2.64
CA VAL A 123 -21.96 -1.80 2.58
C VAL A 123 -21.63 -1.34 1.16
N ASP A 124 -22.55 -0.56 0.57
CA ASP A 124 -22.31 0.10 -0.71
C ASP A 124 -21.16 1.12 -0.56
N ASP A 125 -20.45 1.38 -1.66
CA ASP A 125 -19.35 2.36 -1.77
C ASP A 125 -18.08 2.07 -0.93
N GLU A 126 -18.05 0.99 -0.13
CA GLU A 126 -16.93 0.66 0.78
C GLU A 126 -15.55 0.64 0.09
N TYR A 127 -15.48 0.18 -1.16
CA TYR A 127 -14.23 0.08 -1.92
C TYR A 127 -14.11 1.11 -3.04
N ASN A 128 -15.01 2.09 -3.09
CA ASN A 128 -14.91 3.15 -4.09
C ASN A 128 -13.58 3.88 -3.93
N ASP A 129 -13.06 4.36 -5.07
CA ASP A 129 -11.81 5.11 -5.14
C ASP A 129 -10.55 4.32 -4.75
N MET A 130 -10.64 3.01 -4.51
CA MET A 130 -9.46 2.16 -4.24
C MET A 130 -8.92 1.53 -5.53
N ALA A 131 -7.64 1.14 -5.51
CA ALA A 131 -7.05 0.32 -6.55
C ALA A 131 -7.41 -1.15 -6.34
N ILE A 132 -7.65 -1.87 -7.43
CA ILE A 132 -7.81 -3.32 -7.46
C ILE A 132 -6.85 -3.93 -8.47
N THR A 133 -6.02 -4.87 -8.03
CA THR A 133 -5.11 -5.62 -8.88
C THR A 133 -5.45 -7.10 -8.88
N ILE A 134 -5.29 -7.76 -10.03
CA ILE A 134 -5.38 -9.22 -10.11
C ILE A 134 -3.99 -9.79 -9.87
N VAL A 135 -3.77 -10.45 -8.73
CA VAL A 135 -2.45 -10.96 -8.33
C VAL A 135 -2.13 -12.31 -8.94
N SER A 136 -3.15 -13.14 -9.22
CA SER A 136 -2.98 -14.45 -9.88
C SER A 136 -4.29 -14.90 -10.54
N GLY A 137 -4.22 -15.92 -11.40
CA GLY A 137 -5.37 -16.43 -12.15
C GLY A 137 -5.64 -15.65 -13.44
N THR A 138 -6.86 -15.74 -13.97
CA THR A 138 -7.23 -15.06 -15.21
C THR A 138 -7.13 -13.55 -15.07
N GLY A 139 -6.38 -12.91 -15.98
CA GLY A 139 -6.20 -11.46 -15.98
C GLY A 139 -5.16 -10.91 -15.00
N ALA A 140 -4.30 -11.78 -14.42
CA ALA A 140 -3.22 -11.39 -13.53
C ALA A 140 -2.29 -10.30 -14.09
N GLY A 141 -1.82 -9.42 -13.21
CA GLY A 141 -0.96 -8.27 -13.53
C GLY A 141 -1.71 -7.01 -13.96
N GLN A 142 -3.04 -7.07 -14.07
CA GLN A 142 -3.86 -5.88 -14.38
C GLN A 142 -4.28 -5.18 -13.09
N THR A 143 -4.05 -3.87 -13.03
CA THR A 143 -4.57 -2.99 -11.99
C THR A 143 -5.58 -2.02 -12.57
N ARG A 144 -6.65 -1.74 -11.82
CA ARG A 144 -7.73 -0.80 -12.16
C ARG A 144 -8.14 -0.02 -10.91
N TYR A 145 -8.93 1.04 -11.10
CA TYR A 145 -9.58 1.76 -10.00
C TYR A 145 -11.05 1.39 -9.93
N ILE A 146 -11.55 1.19 -8.71
CA ILE A 146 -12.97 0.91 -8.45
C ILE A 146 -13.71 2.23 -8.49
N SER A 147 -14.57 2.40 -9.50
CA SER A 147 -15.40 3.60 -9.66
C SER A 147 -16.74 3.50 -8.93
N ASP A 148 -17.18 2.28 -8.63
CA ASP A 148 -18.44 2.00 -7.94
C ASP A 148 -18.40 0.58 -7.33
N TYR A 149 -19.07 0.38 -6.20
CA TYR A 149 -19.20 -0.89 -5.51
C TYR A 149 -20.58 -1.06 -4.89
N VAL A 150 -21.27 -2.11 -5.32
CA VAL A 150 -22.58 -2.49 -4.77
C VAL A 150 -22.40 -3.62 -3.77
N GLY A 151 -22.54 -3.30 -2.48
CA GLY A 151 -22.31 -4.21 -1.36
C GLY A 151 -23.31 -5.37 -1.28
N SER A 152 -24.52 -5.18 -1.80
CA SER A 152 -25.53 -6.26 -1.86
C SER A 152 -25.18 -7.36 -2.87
N THR A 153 -24.50 -7.02 -3.97
CA THR A 153 -24.11 -7.95 -5.04
C THR A 153 -22.63 -8.32 -5.02
N LYS A 154 -21.83 -7.61 -4.22
CA LYS A 154 -20.36 -7.70 -4.17
C LYS A 154 -19.69 -7.34 -5.50
N VAL A 155 -20.37 -6.59 -6.35
CA VAL A 155 -19.83 -6.21 -7.66
C VAL A 155 -19.09 -4.89 -7.55
N ALA A 156 -17.79 -4.93 -7.84
CA ALA A 156 -16.98 -3.74 -8.08
C ALA A 156 -16.98 -3.42 -9.58
N THR A 157 -17.33 -2.19 -9.92
CA THR A 157 -17.19 -1.63 -11.27
C THR A 157 -15.87 -0.89 -11.34
N VAL A 158 -15.11 -1.13 -12.42
CA VAL A 158 -13.80 -0.49 -12.63
C VAL A 158 -13.86 0.61 -13.68
N GLY A 159 -13.08 1.67 -13.47
CA GLY A 159 -13.07 2.86 -14.32
C GLY A 159 -12.53 2.64 -15.74
N SER A 160 -11.78 1.56 -15.99
CA SER A 160 -11.38 1.15 -17.34
C SER A 160 -11.53 -0.36 -17.52
N ALA A 161 -11.96 -0.77 -18.72
CA ALA A 161 -12.21 -2.17 -19.02
C ALA A 161 -10.94 -3.02 -18.85
N TRP A 162 -11.13 -4.26 -18.41
CA TRP A 162 -10.09 -5.28 -18.37
C TRP A 162 -9.69 -5.66 -19.80
N SER A 163 -8.39 -5.74 -20.05
CA SER A 163 -7.86 -6.30 -21.30
C SER A 163 -8.11 -7.81 -21.36
N THR A 164 -8.00 -8.48 -20.21
CA THR A 164 -8.45 -9.86 -20.00
C THR A 164 -9.41 -9.88 -18.83
N GLN A 165 -10.67 -10.23 -19.08
CA GLN A 165 -11.72 -10.21 -18.05
C GLN A 165 -11.38 -11.19 -16.93
N PRO A 166 -11.45 -10.78 -15.65
CA PRO A 166 -11.29 -11.71 -14.55
C PRO A 166 -12.44 -12.72 -14.53
N ASP A 167 -12.17 -13.90 -14.00
CA ASP A 167 -13.15 -14.95 -13.72
C ASP A 167 -13.03 -15.48 -12.28
N ALA A 168 -13.72 -16.57 -11.96
CA ALA A 168 -13.75 -17.21 -10.65
C ALA A 168 -12.40 -17.79 -10.17
N THR A 169 -11.35 -17.76 -11.00
CA THR A 169 -9.99 -18.17 -10.64
C THR A 169 -9.08 -16.99 -10.29
N SER A 170 -9.57 -15.77 -10.52
CA SER A 170 -8.79 -14.54 -10.32
C SER A 170 -8.66 -14.23 -8.85
N VAL A 171 -7.45 -14.18 -8.34
CA VAL A 171 -7.16 -13.67 -7.00
C VAL A 171 -6.94 -12.17 -7.13
N PHE A 172 -7.71 -11.38 -6.40
CA PHE A 172 -7.65 -9.93 -6.41
C PHE A 172 -7.09 -9.37 -5.10
N ARG A 173 -6.51 -8.18 -5.15
CA ARG A 173 -6.11 -7.38 -3.99
C ARG A 173 -6.60 -5.94 -4.19
N ILE A 174 -7.27 -5.40 -3.18
CA ILE A 174 -7.73 -4.01 -3.08
C ILE A 174 -6.82 -3.28 -2.09
N TYR A 175 -6.31 -2.13 -2.48
CA TYR A 175 -5.35 -1.34 -1.73
C TYR A 175 -5.32 0.12 -2.22
N GLY A 176 -4.65 0.98 -1.47
CA GLY A 176 -4.54 2.41 -1.82
C GLY A 176 -5.87 3.15 -1.73
N THR A 177 -5.86 4.42 -2.14
CA THR A 177 -7.05 5.27 -2.15
C THR A 177 -6.88 6.44 -3.11
N ALA A 178 -7.95 6.88 -3.77
CA ALA A 178 -7.94 8.14 -4.49
C ALA A 178 -7.87 9.27 -3.48
N LEU A 179 -7.03 10.24 -3.80
CA LEU A 179 -6.76 11.42 -3.03
C LEU A 179 -7.26 12.61 -3.82
N THR A 180 -7.96 13.50 -3.14
CA THR A 180 -8.41 14.78 -3.69
C THR A 180 -7.66 15.88 -2.96
N ALA A 181 -7.00 16.77 -3.72
CA ALA A 181 -6.31 17.93 -3.18
C ALA A 181 -7.20 18.69 -2.19
N THR A 182 -6.62 19.18 -1.10
CA THR A 182 -7.29 19.79 0.07
C THR A 182 -8.10 18.84 0.95
N GLY A 183 -8.23 17.57 0.57
CA GLY A 183 -8.74 16.50 1.42
C GLY A 183 -7.71 16.02 2.44
N THR A 184 -8.08 14.99 3.20
CA THR A 184 -7.19 14.34 4.17
C THR A 184 -7.16 12.84 3.97
N VAL A 185 -6.03 12.22 4.28
CA VAL A 185 -5.83 10.77 4.22
C VAL A 185 -5.19 10.25 5.49
N ASN A 186 -5.53 9.01 5.85
CA ASN A 186 -4.89 8.27 6.93
C ASN A 186 -3.95 7.23 6.34
N VAL A 187 -2.72 7.21 6.82
CA VAL A 187 -1.76 6.12 6.57
C VAL A 187 -1.82 5.19 7.78
N PRO A 188 -2.31 3.95 7.64
CA PRO A 188 -2.32 3.00 8.74
C PRO A 188 -0.89 2.66 9.16
N ALA A 189 -0.73 2.18 10.39
CA ALA A 189 0.55 1.66 10.85
C ALA A 189 0.98 0.47 9.98
N TYR A 190 2.28 0.37 9.72
CA TYR A 190 2.86 -0.71 8.93
C TYR A 190 4.27 -1.03 9.41
N ASP A 191 4.75 -2.24 9.12
CA ASP A 191 6.05 -2.71 9.55
C ASP A 191 7.09 -2.61 8.42
N ILE A 192 8.31 -2.24 8.79
CA ILE A 192 9.51 -2.40 7.98
C ILE A 192 10.29 -3.57 8.57
N GLU A 193 10.54 -4.61 7.78
CA GLU A 193 11.17 -5.85 8.26
C GLU A 193 12.54 -6.07 7.61
N ILE A 194 13.49 -6.52 8.45
CA ILE A 194 14.81 -7.00 8.02
C ILE A 194 14.92 -8.47 8.45
N GLU A 195 14.88 -9.36 7.47
CA GLU A 195 14.94 -10.81 7.68
C GLU A 195 16.35 -11.29 8.02
N ASP A 196 16.42 -12.32 8.86
CA ASP A 196 17.68 -13.05 9.11
C ASP A 196 18.01 -13.93 7.90
N PRO A 197 19.26 -13.93 7.38
CA PRO A 197 19.68 -14.88 6.37
C PRO A 197 19.49 -16.34 6.83
N ALA A 198 18.60 -17.06 6.12
CA ALA A 198 18.45 -18.51 6.21
C ALA A 198 19.74 -19.31 5.88
#